data_AF-G5EJL1-F1
#
_entry.id   AF-G5EJL1-F1
#
_cell.length_a   1.000
_cell.length_b   1.000
_cell.length_c   1.000
_cell.angle_alpha   90.00
_cell.angle_beta   90.00
_cell.angle_gamma   90.00
#
_symmetry.space_group_name_H-M   'P 1'
#
loop_
_entity.id
_entity.type
_entity.pdbx_description
1 polymer ?
#
loop_
_entity_poly.entity_id
_entity_poly.type
_entity_poly.pdbx_seq_one_letter_code
_entity_poly.pdbx_strand_id
1 'polypeptide(L)'
;WPSNYSNPTMPSNCTGSQFEWRKLYPHMRSKLKICWPDVESGNDTKFWEGEWNKHGTCSVEKLNQMQYFERSYAMWRSYNITKILQ
;
A
#
# COMPACT_ATOMS: atom_id res chain seq x y z
N TRP A 1 7.38 -0.85 -2.43
CA TRP A 1 7.07 -0.82 -3.87
C TRP A 1 7.84 -1.92 -4.56
N PRO A 2 7.24 -2.62 -5.53
CA PRO A 2 7.79 -3.88 -5.99
C PRO A 2 9.15 -3.66 -6.64
N SER A 3 10.06 -4.57 -6.34
CA SER A 3 11.45 -4.52 -6.76
C SER A 3 11.93 -5.96 -6.79
N ASN A 4 12.50 -6.42 -7.89
CA ASN A 4 13.21 -7.69 -7.94
C ASN A 4 14.71 -7.44 -7.70
N TYR A 5 14.96 -6.72 -6.59
CA TYR A 5 16.24 -6.21 -6.12
C TYR A 5 16.90 -5.15 -7.02
N SER A 6 16.05 -4.38 -7.71
CA SER A 6 16.33 -3.13 -8.40
C SER A 6 17.78 -2.69 -8.64
N ASN A 7 18.31 -2.82 -9.86
CA ASN A 7 18.75 -1.67 -10.67
C ASN A 7 19.08 -2.16 -12.11
N PRO A 8 18.16 -2.00 -13.09
CA PRO A 8 16.76 -1.67 -12.91
C PRO A 8 16.15 -2.85 -12.16
N THR A 9 15.08 -2.76 -11.42
CA THR A 9 13.73 -2.70 -11.88
C THR A 9 12.95 -2.51 -10.60
N MET A 10 12.10 -1.50 -10.61
CA MET A 10 10.98 -1.39 -9.70
C MET A 10 9.74 -1.33 -10.58
N PRO A 11 9.15 -2.49 -10.92
CA PRO A 11 8.02 -2.49 -11.84
C PRO A 11 6.91 -1.61 -11.28
N SER A 12 6.28 -0.89 -12.19
CA SER A 12 5.15 -0.02 -11.89
C SER A 12 4.15 -0.06 -13.03
N ASN A 13 2.90 0.28 -12.73
CA ASN A 13 1.78 0.26 -13.68
C ASN A 13 1.62 -1.11 -14.37
N CYS A 14 1.79 -2.19 -13.62
CA CYS A 14 1.62 -3.54 -14.16
C CYS A 14 0.15 -3.80 -14.51
N THR A 15 -0.07 -4.68 -15.48
CA THR A 15 -1.42 -5.12 -15.83
C THR A 15 -2.05 -5.89 -14.66
N GLY A 16 -3.33 -5.63 -14.41
CA GLY A 16 -4.05 -6.24 -13.31
C GLY A 16 -5.34 -5.52 -12.97
N SER A 17 -6.09 -6.06 -12.01
CA SER A 17 -7.30 -5.41 -11.52
C SER A 17 -6.97 -4.08 -10.84
N GLN A 18 -7.60 -3.00 -11.32
CA GLN A 18 -7.53 -1.69 -10.68
C GLN A 18 -8.10 -1.74 -9.26
N PHE A 19 -7.77 -0.71 -8.49
CA PHE A 19 -8.21 -0.55 -7.12
C PHE A 19 -9.73 -0.59 -7.05
N GLU A 20 -10.24 -1.47 -6.19
CA GLU A 20 -11.66 -1.58 -5.93
C GLU A 20 -11.92 -1.23 -4.47
N TRP A 21 -12.50 -0.05 -4.25
CA TRP A 21 -12.83 0.43 -2.90
C TRP A 21 -13.59 -0.59 -2.06
N ARG A 22 -14.51 -1.33 -2.70
CA ARG A 22 -15.35 -2.35 -2.03
C ARG A 22 -14.54 -3.53 -1.47
N LYS A 23 -13.38 -3.84 -2.06
CA LYS A 23 -12.47 -4.90 -1.59
C LYS A 23 -11.59 -4.48 -0.41
N LEU A 24 -11.46 -3.18 -0.15
CA LEU A 24 -10.78 -2.68 1.03
C LEU A 24 -11.80 -2.53 2.16
N TYR A 25 -11.90 -3.51 3.05
CA TYR A 25 -12.97 -3.54 4.06
C TYR A 25 -12.86 -2.40 5.09
N PRO A 26 -13.99 -1.98 5.72
CA PRO A 26 -14.02 -0.82 6.63
C PRO A 26 -12.97 -0.84 7.74
N HIS A 27 -12.71 -2.01 8.35
CA HIS A 27 -11.71 -2.13 9.41
C HIS A 27 -10.29 -1.82 8.93
N MET A 28 -9.98 -2.14 7.66
CA MET A 28 -8.68 -1.85 7.07
C MET A 28 -8.56 -0.38 6.71
N ARG A 29 -9.63 0.25 6.23
CA ARG A 29 -9.68 1.70 5.98
C ARG A 29 -9.35 2.49 7.24
N SER A 30 -9.96 2.15 8.38
CA SER A 30 -9.70 2.84 9.65
C SER A 30 -8.23 2.72 10.10
N LYS A 31 -7.60 1.56 9.86
CA LYS A 31 -6.17 1.36 10.12
C LYS A 31 -5.29 2.20 9.18
N LEU A 32 -5.60 2.20 7.88
CA LEU A 32 -4.85 2.96 6.87
C LEU A 32 -4.91 4.47 7.08
N LYS A 33 -6.05 5.02 7.54
CA LYS A 33 -6.17 6.44 7.92
C LYS A 33 -5.13 6.88 8.95
N ILE A 34 -4.65 5.96 9.80
CA ILE A 34 -3.67 6.26 10.84
C ILE A 34 -2.26 5.97 10.32
N CYS A 35 -2.06 4.81 9.72
CA CYS A 35 -0.71 4.35 9.37
C CYS A 35 -0.20 4.85 8.01
N TRP A 36 -1.10 5.24 7.11
CA TRP A 36 -0.75 5.63 5.75
C TRP A 36 -1.68 6.73 5.19
N PRO A 37 -1.73 7.91 5.86
CA PRO A 37 -2.54 9.04 5.40
C PRO A 37 -1.93 9.70 4.16
N ASP A 38 -2.77 10.38 3.38
CA ASP A 38 -2.32 11.37 2.40
C ASP A 38 -1.96 12.68 3.11
N VAL A 39 -0.69 13.03 3.07
CA VAL A 39 -0.14 14.23 3.74
C VAL A 39 -0.06 15.45 2.82
N GLU A 40 -0.31 15.29 1.51
CA GLU A 40 -0.23 16.38 0.54
C GLU A 40 -1.60 16.99 0.27
N SER A 41 -2.57 16.15 -0.14
CA SER A 41 -3.90 16.64 -0.55
C SER A 41 -5.01 16.33 0.46
N GLY A 42 -4.73 15.48 1.46
CA GLY A 42 -5.70 15.01 2.43
C GLY A 42 -6.75 14.03 1.87
N ASN A 43 -6.55 13.52 0.65
CA ASN A 43 -7.43 12.54 0.03
C ASN A 43 -6.80 11.14 0.08
N ASP A 44 -6.92 10.53 1.25
CA ASP A 44 -6.45 9.18 1.54
C ASP A 44 -6.86 8.15 0.49
N THR A 45 -8.12 8.19 0.04
CA THR A 45 -8.64 7.16 -0.86
C THR A 45 -7.99 7.25 -2.24
N LYS A 46 -7.85 8.47 -2.76
CA LYS A 46 -7.16 8.71 -4.04
C LYS A 46 -5.68 8.30 -3.95
N PHE A 47 -5.05 8.56 -2.81
CA PHE A 47 -3.68 8.15 -2.56
C PHE A 47 -3.53 6.61 -2.55
N TRP A 48 -4.36 5.89 -1.78
CA TRP A 48 -4.33 4.42 -1.74
C TRP A 48 -4.64 3.78 -3.10
N GLU A 49 -5.59 4.36 -3.84
CA GLU A 49 -5.90 3.97 -5.21
C GLU A 49 -4.68 4.09 -6.12
N GLY A 50 -3.99 5.23 -6.09
CA GLY A 50 -2.76 5.47 -6.86
C GLY A 50 -1.67 4.47 -6.50
N GLU A 51 -1.44 4.23 -5.21
CA GLU A 51 -0.45 3.27 -4.72
C GLU A 51 -0.76 1.83 -5.15
N TRP A 52 -2.02 1.40 -5.07
CA TRP A 52 -2.40 0.07 -5.56
C TRP A 52 -2.23 -0.03 -7.07
N ASN A 53 -2.78 0.92 -7.84
CA ASN A 53 -2.77 0.86 -9.30
C ASN A 53 -1.35 0.91 -9.86
N LYS A 54 -0.48 1.75 -9.28
CA LYS A 54 0.90 1.92 -9.71
C LYS A 54 1.83 0.83 -9.18
N HIS A 55 1.66 0.38 -7.94
CA HIS A 55 2.62 -0.52 -7.29
C HIS A 55 2.00 -1.85 -6.86
N GLY A 56 0.81 -1.84 -6.24
CA GLY A 56 0.16 -3.07 -5.77
C GLY A 56 -0.11 -4.10 -6.89
N THR A 57 -0.54 -3.63 -8.06
CA THR A 57 -0.80 -4.46 -9.27
C THR A 57 0.40 -5.31 -9.67
N CYS A 58 1.62 -4.85 -9.43
CA CYS A 58 2.84 -5.58 -9.74
C CYS A 58 3.16 -6.71 -8.74
N SER A 59 2.32 -6.94 -7.73
CA SER A 59 2.50 -7.99 -6.71
C SER A 59 1.35 -8.99 -6.63
N VAL A 60 0.39 -8.92 -7.57
CA VAL A 60 -0.88 -9.68 -7.54
C VAL A 60 -0.71 -11.20 -7.53
N GLU A 61 0.41 -11.72 -8.05
CA GLU A 61 0.73 -13.15 -7.99
C GLU A 61 0.91 -13.65 -6.55
N LYS A 62 1.19 -12.75 -5.60
CA LYS A 62 1.43 -13.08 -4.18
C LYS A 62 0.43 -12.43 -3.24
N LEU A 63 0.00 -11.20 -3.54
CA LEU A 63 -0.84 -10.39 -2.67
C LEU A 63 -2.00 -9.83 -3.47
N ASN A 64 -3.23 -10.21 -3.11
CA ASN A 64 -4.41 -9.49 -3.58
C ASN A 64 -4.49 -8.10 -2.92
N GLN A 65 -5.42 -7.25 -3.37
CA GLN A 65 -5.54 -5.87 -2.87
C GLN A 65 -5.64 -5.79 -1.34
N MET A 66 -6.46 -6.62 -0.71
CA MET A 66 -6.61 -6.62 0.74
C MET A 66 -5.30 -7.00 1.42
N GLN A 67 -4.66 -8.09 0.97
CA GLN A 67 -3.40 -8.58 1.51
C GLN A 67 -2.25 -7.58 1.35
N TYR A 68 -2.22 -6.81 0.26
CA TYR A 68 -1.26 -5.73 0.04
C TYR A 68 -1.34 -4.66 1.13
N PHE A 69 -2.56 -4.20 1.44
CA PHE A 69 -2.78 -3.21 2.49
C PHE A 69 -2.56 -3.79 3.90
N GLU A 70 -2.95 -5.04 4.15
CA GLU A 70 -2.67 -5.73 5.41
C GLU A 70 -1.16 -5.87 5.66
N ARG A 71 -0.40 -6.28 4.64
CA ARG A 71 1.06 -6.40 4.72
C ARG A 71 1.69 -5.05 5.01
N SER A 72 1.22 -3.99 4.37
CA SER A 72 1.70 -2.62 4.58
C SER A 72 1.45 -2.13 5.99
N TYR A 73 0.24 -2.35 6.52
CA TYR A 73 -0.09 -2.05 7.92
C TYR A 73 0.78 -2.84 8.89
N ALA A 74 1.01 -4.13 8.64
CA ALA A 74 1.85 -4.98 9.49
C ALA A 74 3.30 -4.45 9.54
N MET A 75 3.85 -3.99 8.41
CA MET A 75 5.18 -3.38 8.36
C MET A 75 5.22 -2.09 9.20
N TRP A 76 4.25 -1.19 9.04
CA TRP A 76 4.16 0.03 9.85
C TRP A 76 4.09 -0.26 11.36
N ARG A 77 3.32 -1.27 11.77
CA ARG A 77 3.22 -1.68 13.17
C ARG A 77 4.53 -2.22 13.74
N SER A 78 5.30 -2.95 12.95
CA SER A 78 6.56 -3.57 13.40
C SER A 78 7.72 -2.59 13.50
N TYR A 79 7.70 -1.51 12.72
CA TYR A 79 8.80 -0.54 12.64
C TYR A 79 8.36 0.85 13.10
N ASN A 80 8.24 1.03 14.41
CA ASN A 80 8.01 2.36 15.00
C ASN A 80 9.33 3.14 15.06
N ILE A 81 9.62 3.90 14.00
CA ILE A 81 10.87 4.65 13.84
C ILE A 81 11.09 5.65 14.99
N THR A 82 10.04 6.31 15.47
CA THR A 82 10.15 7.24 16.60
C THR A 82 10.69 6.55 17.85
N LYS A 83 10.26 5.31 18.12
CA LYS A 83 10.80 4.53 19.24
C LYS A 83 12.21 4.00 18.99
N ILE A 84 12.57 3.73 17.73
CA ILE A 84 13.89 3.21 17.36
C ILE A 84 14.97 4.30 17.49
N LEU A 85 14.61 5.57 17.29
CA LEU A 85 15.56 6.70 17.29
C LEU A 85 15.59 7.50 18.62
N GLN A 86 14.84 7.07 19.64
CA GLN A 86 14.87 7.65 20.99
C GLN A 86 16.00 7.06 21.82
#